data_AF-A0A354DLB9-F1
#
_entry.id   AF-A0A354DLB9-F1
#
_cell.length_a   1.000
_cell.length_b   1.000
_cell.length_c   1.000
_cell.angle_alpha   90.00
_cell.angle_beta   90.00
_cell.angle_gamma   90.00
#
_symmetry.space_group_name_H-M   'P 1'
#
loop_
_entity.id
_entity.type
_entity.pdbx_description
1 polymer ?
#
loop_
_entity_poly.entity_id
_entity_poly.type
_entity_poly.pdbx_seq_one_letter_code
_entity_poly.pdbx_strand_id
1 'polypeptide(L)'
;MRYANQRLTEEMCKEEPYRLLAQGIKERIPEITAEQLYGFYQEVIQSYPMDVYVVGNFAEEKVLNLIDNYFSRGKGEKQTVPPTDYGRKGREENLITEEMDVSQGKLNIGLRTHINFAEEEYLPLMMYNGVLGGFPHSKLFTNVREKASLAYYAVSRLESSKGLMMIMSGIESDNFDKAVQIIKEQLKMMVDGEISDLEIQQTKAALGNQFQESFDSARGLIDFNYLGQLNGNVRSLTEMIQGLEDVTKEEMMDVGKKIELDTIYFLRGKGEEK
;
A
#
# COMPACT_ATOMS: atom_id res chain seq x y z
N MET A 1 15.36 0.28 -4.28
CA MET A 1 14.01 -0.06 -3.77
C MET A 1 12.93 0.60 -4.62
N ARG A 2 12.94 1.93 -4.79
CA ARG A 2 11.87 2.67 -5.49
C ARG A 2 11.65 2.25 -6.96
N TYR A 3 12.71 2.11 -7.76
CA TYR A 3 12.57 1.75 -9.19
C TYR A 3 11.97 0.35 -9.41
N ALA A 4 12.51 -0.67 -8.75
CA ALA A 4 12.00 -2.04 -8.87
C ALA A 4 10.54 -2.17 -8.39
N ASN A 5 10.13 -1.40 -7.38
CA ASN A 5 8.75 -1.41 -6.91
C ASN A 5 7.81 -0.69 -7.90
N GLN A 6 8.28 0.41 -8.50
CA GLN A 6 7.57 1.06 -9.61
C GLN A 6 7.37 0.09 -10.79
N ARG A 7 8.43 -0.59 -11.26
CA ARG A 7 8.32 -1.54 -12.37
C ARG A 7 7.41 -2.71 -12.04
N LEU A 8 7.48 -3.24 -10.80
CA LEU A 8 6.52 -4.23 -10.33
C LEU A 8 5.08 -3.71 -10.47
N THR A 9 4.77 -2.51 -9.98
CA THR A 9 3.43 -1.92 -10.10
C THR A 9 3.01 -1.74 -11.56
N GLU A 10 3.90 -1.25 -12.42
CA GLU A 10 3.63 -1.06 -13.86
C GLU A 10 3.26 -2.37 -14.55
N GLU A 11 4.00 -3.45 -14.30
CA GLU A 11 3.76 -4.77 -14.88
C GLU A 11 2.51 -5.43 -14.30
N MET A 12 2.38 -5.41 -12.97
CA MET A 12 1.25 -6.01 -12.26
C MET A 12 -0.07 -5.31 -12.63
N CYS A 13 -0.05 -4.00 -12.81
CA CYS A 13 -1.21 -3.16 -13.09
C CYS A 13 -1.29 -2.74 -14.56
N LYS A 14 -0.62 -3.43 -15.50
CA LYS A 14 -0.48 -3.02 -16.91
C LYS A 14 -1.77 -2.64 -17.64
N GLU A 15 -2.91 -3.20 -17.22
CA GLU A 15 -4.27 -2.96 -17.75
C GLU A 15 -5.15 -2.10 -16.83
N GLU A 16 -4.56 -1.49 -15.81
CA GLU A 16 -5.23 -0.68 -14.80
C GLU A 16 -4.63 0.73 -14.80
N PRO A 17 -5.43 1.78 -14.50
CA PRO A 17 -4.91 3.14 -14.36
C PRO A 17 -3.76 3.25 -13.34
N TYR A 18 -3.72 2.34 -12.35
CA TYR A 18 -2.72 2.33 -11.29
C TYR A 18 -1.29 2.00 -11.77
N ARG A 19 -1.09 1.56 -13.02
CA ARG A 19 0.26 1.51 -13.62
C ARG A 19 0.92 2.88 -13.75
N LEU A 20 0.14 3.94 -13.78
CA LEU A 20 0.65 5.29 -14.00
C LEU A 20 1.19 5.88 -12.70
N LEU A 21 2.40 6.41 -12.76
CA LEU A 21 2.99 7.14 -11.64
C LEU A 21 2.32 8.49 -11.43
N ALA A 22 2.27 8.92 -10.16
CA ALA A 22 1.81 10.25 -9.78
C ALA A 22 2.65 11.39 -10.40
N GLN A 23 3.92 11.13 -10.74
CA GLN A 23 4.79 12.11 -11.41
C GLN A 23 4.51 12.22 -12.93
N GLY A 24 3.67 11.36 -13.49
CA GLY A 24 3.39 11.29 -14.91
C GLY A 24 4.48 10.61 -15.74
N ILE A 25 4.41 10.78 -17.05
CA ILE A 25 5.31 10.18 -18.05
C ILE A 25 6.17 11.29 -18.65
N LYS A 26 7.49 11.16 -18.52
CA LYS A 26 8.44 12.20 -18.95
C LYS A 26 8.28 12.55 -20.42
N GLU A 27 8.07 11.54 -21.25
CA GLU A 27 7.95 11.65 -22.70
C GLU A 27 6.70 12.44 -23.12
N ARG A 28 5.69 12.55 -22.25
CA ARG A 28 4.45 13.30 -22.50
C ARG A 28 4.50 14.75 -22.04
N ILE A 29 5.53 15.16 -21.29
CA ILE A 29 5.68 16.55 -20.84
C ILE A 29 5.66 17.55 -22.00
N PRO A 30 6.34 17.32 -23.15
CA PRO A 30 6.29 18.24 -24.28
C PRO A 30 4.91 18.39 -24.93
N GLU A 31 3.99 17.46 -24.69
CA GLU A 31 2.61 17.50 -25.20
C GLU A 31 1.71 18.45 -24.38
N ILE A 32 2.14 18.82 -23.17
CA ILE A 32 1.36 19.65 -22.26
C ILE A 32 1.53 21.13 -22.63
N THR A 33 0.42 21.76 -23.03
CA THR A 33 0.37 23.20 -23.31
C THR A 33 -0.14 24.00 -22.12
N ALA A 34 0.20 25.29 -22.08
CA ALA A 34 -0.30 26.21 -21.05
C ALA A 34 -1.84 26.30 -21.05
N GLU A 35 -2.47 26.24 -22.23
CA GLU A 35 -3.92 26.26 -22.40
C GLU A 35 -4.58 25.01 -21.79
N GLN A 36 -4.07 23.81 -22.09
CA GLN A 36 -4.58 22.57 -21.51
C GLN A 36 -4.42 22.54 -19.99
N LEU A 37 -3.25 22.98 -19.49
CA LEU A 37 -2.99 23.00 -18.05
C LEU A 37 -3.92 23.97 -17.32
N TYR A 38 -4.15 25.15 -17.91
CA TYR A 38 -5.07 26.13 -17.33
C TYR A 38 -6.53 25.65 -17.38
N GLY A 39 -6.94 25.02 -18.50
CA GLY A 39 -8.26 24.40 -18.61
C GLY A 39 -8.47 23.30 -17.57
N PHE A 40 -7.50 22.41 -17.39
CA PHE A 40 -7.55 21.37 -16.36
C PHE A 40 -7.59 21.95 -14.93
N TYR A 41 -6.80 23.00 -14.66
CA TYR A 41 -6.87 23.72 -13.39
C TYR A 41 -8.29 24.26 -13.10
N GLN A 42 -8.91 24.90 -14.10
CA GLN A 42 -10.28 25.43 -13.96
C GLN A 42 -11.29 24.30 -13.72
N GLU A 43 -11.17 23.20 -14.44
CA GLU A 43 -12.00 22.00 -14.25
C GLU A 43 -11.88 21.44 -12.83
N VAL A 44 -10.64 21.24 -12.33
CA VAL A 44 -10.39 20.71 -10.98
C VAL A 44 -11.06 21.59 -9.91
N ILE A 45 -10.83 22.90 -9.95
CA ILE A 45 -11.36 23.83 -8.93
C ILE A 45 -12.89 23.94 -9.00
N GLN A 46 -13.48 23.90 -10.20
CA GLN A 46 -14.92 24.12 -10.38
C GLN A 46 -15.73 22.84 -10.18
N SER A 47 -15.25 21.71 -10.67
CA SER A 47 -16.07 20.51 -10.86
C SER A 47 -15.77 19.40 -9.86
N TYR A 48 -14.60 19.34 -9.24
CA TYR A 48 -14.27 18.26 -8.30
C TYR A 48 -14.60 18.61 -6.83
N PRO A 49 -14.70 17.59 -5.95
CA PRO A 49 -14.84 17.79 -4.51
C PRO A 49 -13.62 18.50 -3.93
N MET A 50 -13.85 19.28 -2.86
CA MET A 50 -12.81 20.00 -2.14
C MET A 50 -13.05 19.86 -0.64
N ASP A 51 -12.08 19.27 0.04
CA ASP A 51 -12.07 19.13 1.49
C ASP A 51 -11.03 20.08 2.08
N VAL A 52 -11.42 20.84 3.09
CA VAL A 52 -10.54 21.77 3.81
C VAL A 52 -10.38 21.28 5.24
N TYR A 53 -9.13 20.95 5.60
CA TYR A 53 -8.80 20.48 6.94
C TYR A 53 -8.13 21.58 7.76
N VAL A 54 -8.63 21.78 8.98
CA VAL A 54 -8.06 22.74 9.93
C VAL A 54 -7.90 22.05 11.28
N VAL A 55 -6.67 21.99 11.78
CA VAL A 55 -6.33 21.36 13.06
C VAL A 55 -5.64 22.38 13.95
N GLY A 56 -6.17 22.60 15.15
CA GLY A 56 -5.62 23.55 16.11
C GLY A 56 -6.67 24.13 17.05
N ASN A 57 -6.29 25.16 17.79
CA ASN A 57 -7.20 25.88 18.68
C ASN A 57 -7.76 27.11 17.96
N PHE A 58 -9.02 27.05 17.52
CA PHE A 58 -9.67 28.14 16.82
C PHE A 58 -11.17 28.20 17.15
N ALA A 59 -11.77 29.36 16.93
CA ALA A 59 -13.22 29.49 16.95
C ALA A 59 -13.76 29.04 15.59
N GLU A 60 -14.58 27.98 15.58
CA GLU A 60 -15.12 27.35 14.37
C GLU A 60 -15.78 28.36 13.43
N GLU A 61 -16.64 29.24 13.96
CA GLU A 61 -17.33 30.28 13.20
C GLU A 61 -16.37 31.20 12.44
N LYS A 62 -15.22 31.56 13.03
CA LYS A 62 -14.22 32.39 12.36
C LYS A 62 -13.58 31.67 11.18
N VAL A 63 -13.29 30.39 11.33
CA VAL A 63 -12.69 29.56 10.28
C VAL A 63 -13.68 29.35 9.15
N LEU A 64 -14.94 29.02 9.46
CA LEU A 64 -15.99 28.87 8.46
C LEU A 64 -16.20 30.15 7.66
N ASN A 65 -16.28 31.30 8.33
CA ASN A 65 -16.37 32.60 7.66
C ASN A 65 -15.18 32.88 6.73
N LEU A 66 -13.96 32.53 7.11
CA LEU A 66 -12.79 32.66 6.23
C LEU A 66 -12.91 31.73 5.02
N ILE A 67 -13.31 30.48 5.24
CA ILE A 67 -13.47 29.50 4.16
C ILE A 67 -14.52 29.99 3.16
N ASP A 68 -15.69 30.43 3.62
CA ASP A 68 -16.76 30.94 2.76
C ASP A 68 -16.35 32.22 1.98
N ASN A 69 -15.49 33.05 2.57
CA ASN A 69 -14.98 34.26 1.92
C ASN A 69 -13.93 33.97 0.83
N TYR A 70 -13.06 32.98 1.03
CA TYR A 70 -11.93 32.70 0.13
C TYR A 70 -12.19 31.57 -0.86
N PHE A 71 -13.01 30.59 -0.50
CA PHE A 71 -13.31 29.44 -1.35
C PHE A 71 -14.70 29.58 -1.95
N SER A 72 -14.76 29.90 -3.25
CA SER A 72 -16.02 29.86 -3.99
C SER A 72 -16.39 28.42 -4.30
N ARG A 73 -17.50 27.93 -3.73
CA ARG A 73 -18.11 26.67 -4.18
C ARG A 73 -18.64 26.89 -5.60
N GLY A 74 -17.99 26.29 -6.60
CA GLY A 74 -18.49 26.31 -7.98
C GLY A 74 -19.97 25.95 -8.03
N LYS A 75 -20.76 26.72 -8.79
CA LYS A 75 -22.19 26.44 -8.98
C LYS A 75 -22.32 25.28 -9.96
N GLY A 76 -22.75 24.11 -9.49
CA GLY A 76 -22.98 22.94 -10.34
C GLY A 76 -22.93 21.64 -9.55
N GLU A 77 -23.39 20.56 -10.18
CA GLU A 77 -23.15 19.21 -9.67
C GLU A 77 -21.65 18.93 -9.67
N LYS A 78 -21.14 18.50 -8.51
CA LYS A 78 -19.75 18.08 -8.38
C LYS A 78 -19.59 16.72 -9.01
N GLN A 79 -18.50 16.53 -9.75
CA GLN A 79 -18.07 15.21 -10.16
C GLN A 79 -17.84 14.36 -8.92
N THR A 80 -18.29 13.11 -8.98
CA THR A 80 -17.93 12.11 -7.99
C THR A 80 -16.59 11.50 -8.39
N VAL A 81 -15.69 11.34 -7.42
CA VAL A 81 -14.49 10.53 -7.64
C VAL A 81 -14.99 9.09 -7.79
N PRO A 82 -14.73 8.42 -8.93
CA PRO A 82 -15.19 7.05 -9.11
C PRO A 82 -14.56 6.16 -8.05
N PRO A 83 -15.28 5.13 -7.57
CA PRO A 83 -14.69 4.15 -6.67
C PRO A 83 -13.48 3.52 -7.34
N THR A 84 -12.48 3.16 -6.54
CA THR A 84 -11.34 2.44 -7.07
C THR A 84 -11.78 1.07 -7.58
N ASP A 85 -11.44 0.75 -8.81
CA ASP A 85 -11.49 -0.61 -9.33
C ASP A 85 -10.36 -1.44 -8.71
N TYR A 86 -10.71 -2.59 -8.13
CA TYR A 86 -9.80 -3.54 -7.49
C TYR A 86 -10.37 -4.96 -7.61
N GLY A 87 -9.60 -5.97 -7.22
CA GLY A 87 -10.11 -7.34 -7.13
C GLY A 87 -10.11 -8.13 -8.45
N ARG A 88 -9.20 -7.80 -9.38
CA ARG A 88 -8.99 -8.62 -10.59
C ARG A 88 -8.45 -9.99 -10.20
N LYS A 89 -9.21 -11.05 -10.48
CA LYS A 89 -8.89 -12.45 -10.13
C LYS A 89 -8.39 -13.25 -11.34
N GLY A 90 -7.75 -14.38 -11.05
CA GLY A 90 -7.46 -15.41 -12.06
C GLY A 90 -6.41 -15.03 -13.08
N ARG A 91 -5.45 -14.17 -12.68
CA ARG A 91 -4.25 -13.90 -13.48
C ARG A 91 -3.22 -14.98 -13.25
N GLU A 92 -2.51 -15.35 -14.31
CA GLU A 92 -1.35 -16.24 -14.20
C GLU A 92 -0.18 -15.50 -13.54
N GLU A 93 0.58 -16.21 -12.69
CA GLU A 93 1.80 -15.66 -12.09
C GLU A 93 2.76 -15.19 -13.19
N ASN A 94 3.10 -13.91 -13.21
CA ASN A 94 4.01 -13.34 -14.19
C ASN A 94 5.42 -13.20 -13.59
N LEU A 95 6.45 -13.68 -14.29
CA LEU A 95 7.84 -13.47 -13.91
C LEU A 95 8.51 -12.49 -14.88
N ILE A 96 8.93 -11.35 -14.36
CA ILE A 96 9.68 -10.34 -15.11
C ILE A 96 11.10 -10.25 -14.56
N THR A 97 12.09 -10.33 -15.45
CA THR A 97 13.49 -10.12 -15.10
C THR A 97 14.06 -8.98 -15.93
N GLU A 98 14.70 -8.03 -15.25
CA GLU A 98 15.33 -6.86 -15.86
C GLU A 98 16.80 -6.78 -15.42
N GLU A 99 17.67 -6.28 -16.29
CA GLU A 99 19.10 -6.12 -16.01
C GLU A 99 19.50 -4.65 -15.97
N MET A 100 20.14 -4.25 -14.88
CA MET A 100 20.72 -2.91 -14.74
C MET A 100 22.10 -2.98 -14.09
N ASP A 101 22.86 -1.90 -14.20
CA ASP A 101 24.11 -1.75 -13.45
C ASP A 101 23.79 -1.47 -11.98
N VAL A 102 23.49 -2.54 -11.24
CA VAL A 102 23.19 -2.53 -9.81
C VAL A 102 24.07 -3.54 -9.09
N SER A 103 24.58 -3.15 -7.92
CA SER A 103 25.43 -4.01 -7.09
C SER A 103 24.64 -5.04 -6.27
N GLN A 104 23.31 -5.03 -6.35
CA GLN A 104 22.45 -5.88 -5.55
C GLN A 104 21.14 -6.13 -6.29
N GLY A 105 20.79 -7.41 -6.45
CA GLY A 105 19.52 -7.84 -6.99
C GLY A 105 18.34 -7.32 -6.16
N LYS A 106 17.24 -6.96 -6.83
CA LYS A 106 15.97 -6.56 -6.19
C LYS A 106 14.89 -7.54 -6.57
N LEU A 107 14.46 -8.33 -5.61
CA LEU A 107 13.33 -9.24 -5.75
C LEU A 107 12.11 -8.59 -5.12
N ASN A 108 11.12 -8.26 -5.95
CA ASN A 108 9.84 -7.76 -5.49
C ASN A 108 8.72 -8.70 -5.95
N ILE A 109 7.79 -9.00 -5.07
CA ILE A 109 6.64 -9.86 -5.35
C ILE A 109 5.37 -9.05 -5.07
N GLY A 110 4.54 -8.91 -6.10
CA GLY A 110 3.23 -8.29 -6.05
C GLY A 110 2.15 -9.33 -5.81
N LEU A 111 1.29 -9.05 -4.84
CA LEU A 111 0.18 -9.87 -4.41
C LEU A 111 -1.12 -9.08 -4.55
N ARG A 112 -2.19 -9.74 -4.99
CA ARG A 112 -3.56 -9.23 -4.98
C ARG A 112 -4.22 -9.70 -3.68
N THR A 113 -4.68 -8.77 -2.85
CA THR A 113 -5.35 -9.09 -1.57
C THR A 113 -6.85 -9.26 -1.74
N HIS A 114 -7.43 -8.67 -2.80
CA HIS A 114 -8.87 -8.59 -3.05
C HIS A 114 -9.69 -7.96 -1.91
N ILE A 115 -9.01 -7.22 -1.03
CA ILE A 115 -9.58 -6.57 0.14
C ILE A 115 -9.17 -5.11 0.08
N ASN A 116 -10.15 -4.21 0.07
CA ASN A 116 -9.91 -2.78 0.12
C ASN A 116 -9.94 -2.20 1.55
N PHE A 117 -9.70 -0.89 1.68
CA PHE A 117 -9.74 -0.18 2.98
C PHE A 117 -11.13 -0.20 3.66
N ALA A 118 -12.19 -0.18 2.87
CA ALA A 118 -13.56 -0.07 3.35
C ALA A 118 -14.14 -1.39 3.86
N GLU A 119 -13.58 -2.53 3.42
CA GLU A 119 -14.00 -3.87 3.79
C GLU A 119 -13.79 -4.21 5.28
N GLU A 120 -14.56 -5.17 5.77
CA GLU A 120 -14.48 -5.67 7.15
C GLU A 120 -13.15 -6.37 7.40
N GLU A 121 -12.64 -7.09 6.39
CA GLU A 121 -11.37 -7.81 6.43
C GLU A 121 -10.14 -6.91 6.41
N TYR A 122 -10.30 -5.59 6.37
CA TYR A 122 -9.17 -4.64 6.34
C TYR A 122 -8.27 -4.76 7.58
N LEU A 123 -8.84 -4.82 8.80
CA LEU A 123 -8.04 -4.94 10.03
C LEU A 123 -7.35 -6.32 10.14
N PRO A 124 -8.02 -7.44 9.83
CA PRO A 124 -7.35 -8.73 9.64
C PRO A 124 -6.21 -8.68 8.61
N LEU A 125 -6.37 -7.96 7.49
CA LEU A 125 -5.32 -7.79 6.49
C LEU A 125 -4.12 -6.97 7.01
N MET A 126 -4.37 -5.92 7.80
CA MET A 126 -3.31 -5.16 8.46
C MET A 126 -2.49 -6.04 9.41
N MET A 127 -3.17 -6.86 10.21
CA MET A 127 -2.54 -7.82 11.12
C MET A 127 -1.74 -8.89 10.35
N TYR A 128 -2.33 -9.46 9.30
CA TYR A 128 -1.65 -10.40 8.41
C TYR A 128 -0.36 -9.79 7.84
N ASN A 129 -0.41 -8.56 7.31
CA ASN A 129 0.75 -7.88 6.76
C ASN A 129 1.83 -7.64 7.83
N GLY A 130 1.43 -7.26 9.05
CA GLY A 130 2.33 -7.05 10.17
C GLY A 130 3.13 -8.31 10.52
N VAL A 131 2.45 -9.44 10.67
CA VAL A 131 3.06 -10.75 10.95
C VAL A 131 3.92 -11.23 9.78
N LEU A 132 3.48 -11.03 8.53
CA LEU A 132 4.22 -11.47 7.35
C LEU A 132 5.52 -10.67 7.17
N GLY A 133 5.44 -9.34 7.07
CA GLY A 133 6.56 -8.51 6.62
C GLY A 133 6.58 -7.06 7.11
N GLY A 134 5.63 -6.64 7.92
CA GLY A 134 5.47 -5.23 8.30
C GLY A 134 6.47 -4.74 9.36
N PHE A 135 7.03 -5.66 10.15
CA PHE A 135 7.81 -5.35 11.35
C PHE A 135 9.09 -6.19 11.47
N PRO A 136 10.06 -5.82 12.33
CA PRO A 136 11.29 -6.59 12.52
C PRO A 136 11.09 -8.01 13.09
N HIS A 137 10.00 -8.24 13.82
CA HIS A 137 9.65 -9.58 14.33
C HIS A 137 8.92 -10.45 13.29
N SER A 138 8.69 -9.94 12.08
CA SER A 138 7.87 -10.62 11.08
C SER A 138 8.55 -11.86 10.49
N LYS A 139 7.76 -12.73 9.85
CA LYS A 139 8.24 -13.96 9.22
C LYS A 139 9.26 -13.70 8.11
N LEU A 140 9.02 -12.73 7.23
CA LEU A 140 9.94 -12.38 6.15
C LEU A 140 11.27 -11.86 6.69
N PHE A 141 11.24 -10.97 7.69
CA PHE A 141 12.46 -10.46 8.31
C PHE A 141 13.25 -11.60 8.98
N THR A 142 12.57 -12.43 9.77
CA THR A 142 13.22 -13.51 10.53
C THR A 142 13.73 -14.63 9.62
N ASN A 143 12.93 -15.11 8.68
CA ASN A 143 13.24 -16.34 7.94
C ASN A 143 14.02 -16.09 6.65
N VAL A 144 13.77 -14.98 5.94
CA VAL A 144 14.47 -14.65 4.68
C VAL A 144 15.78 -13.91 4.95
N ARG A 145 15.72 -12.87 5.80
CA ARG A 145 16.89 -12.04 6.12
C ARG A 145 17.76 -12.67 7.20
N GLU A 146 17.24 -12.95 8.38
CA GLU A 146 18.09 -13.35 9.51
C GLU A 146 18.55 -14.82 9.41
N LYS A 147 17.61 -15.78 9.36
CA LYS A 147 17.96 -17.21 9.39
C LYS A 147 18.60 -17.72 8.10
N ALA A 148 18.06 -17.34 6.94
CA ALA A 148 18.56 -17.81 5.66
C ALA A 148 19.69 -16.94 5.09
N SER A 149 19.90 -15.73 5.65
CA SER A 149 20.92 -14.76 5.21
C SER A 149 20.88 -14.46 3.70
N LEU A 150 19.71 -14.59 3.07
CA LEU A 150 19.55 -14.41 1.61
C LEU A 150 19.33 -12.97 1.22
N ALA A 151 18.79 -12.17 2.14
CA ALA A 151 18.36 -10.82 1.86
C ALA A 151 18.90 -9.83 2.88
N TYR A 152 19.35 -8.67 2.39
CA TYR A 152 19.76 -7.55 3.23
C TYR A 152 18.55 -6.88 3.90
N TYR A 153 17.39 -6.97 3.26
CA TYR A 153 16.08 -6.63 3.81
C TYR A 153 15.02 -7.53 3.17
N ALA A 154 13.94 -7.81 3.91
CA ALA A 154 12.74 -8.47 3.40
C ALA A 154 11.54 -7.91 4.17
N VAL A 155 10.66 -7.18 3.49
CA VAL A 155 9.53 -6.48 4.10
C VAL A 155 8.29 -6.58 3.20
N SER A 156 7.10 -6.39 3.78
CA SER A 156 5.85 -6.25 3.03
C SER A 156 5.16 -4.92 3.30
N ARG A 157 4.47 -4.39 2.29
CA ARG A 157 3.68 -3.16 2.36
C ARG A 157 2.31 -3.38 1.72
N LEU A 158 1.29 -2.80 2.32
CA LEU A 158 -0.07 -2.77 1.78
C LEU A 158 -0.28 -1.53 0.92
N GLU A 159 -1.00 -1.71 -0.17
CA GLU A 159 -1.74 -0.66 -0.87
C GLU A 159 -3.21 -1.07 -0.87
N SER A 160 -3.87 -0.83 0.25
CA SER A 160 -5.25 -1.27 0.48
C SER A 160 -6.25 -0.54 -0.39
N SER A 161 -5.96 0.67 -0.88
CA SER A 161 -6.88 1.35 -1.79
C SER A 161 -7.05 0.59 -3.12
N LYS A 162 -6.05 -0.20 -3.52
CA LYS A 162 -6.04 -1.01 -4.76
C LYS A 162 -6.15 -2.51 -4.53
N GLY A 163 -6.28 -2.94 -3.27
CA GLY A 163 -6.27 -4.36 -2.91
C GLY A 163 -4.97 -5.06 -3.27
N LEU A 164 -3.83 -4.43 -2.97
CA LEU A 164 -2.50 -4.94 -3.30
C LEU A 164 -1.61 -5.09 -2.06
N MET A 165 -0.67 -6.02 -2.11
CA MET A 165 0.44 -6.14 -1.18
C MET A 165 1.75 -6.38 -1.93
N MET A 166 2.83 -5.73 -1.52
CA MET A 166 4.14 -5.83 -2.16
C MET A 166 5.16 -6.31 -1.16
N ILE A 167 5.75 -7.46 -1.45
CA ILE A 167 6.95 -7.95 -0.77
C ILE A 167 8.15 -7.38 -1.51
N MET A 168 9.11 -6.84 -0.76
CA MET A 168 10.34 -6.28 -1.30
C MET A 168 11.54 -6.86 -0.56
N SER A 169 12.50 -7.38 -1.32
CA SER A 169 13.77 -7.83 -0.78
C SER A 169 14.94 -7.41 -1.67
N GLY A 170 16.11 -7.29 -1.04
CA GLY A 170 17.36 -7.11 -1.74
C GLY A 170 18.22 -8.34 -1.53
N ILE A 171 18.55 -9.05 -2.61
CA ILE A 171 19.21 -10.35 -2.60
C ILE A 171 20.43 -10.36 -3.53
N GLU A 172 21.32 -11.32 -3.36
CA GLU A 172 22.28 -11.68 -4.42
C GLU A 172 21.55 -12.46 -5.51
N SER A 173 21.99 -12.34 -6.77
CA SER A 173 21.24 -12.90 -7.90
C SER A 173 21.14 -14.42 -7.90
N ASP A 174 22.22 -15.09 -7.51
CA ASP A 174 22.30 -16.55 -7.35
C ASP A 174 21.32 -17.08 -6.27
N ASN A 175 20.83 -16.21 -5.38
CA ASN A 175 19.87 -16.58 -4.34
C ASN A 175 18.40 -16.42 -4.77
N PHE A 176 18.13 -16.07 -6.04
CA PHE A 176 16.77 -15.80 -6.52
C PHE A 176 15.79 -16.95 -6.25
N ASP A 177 16.08 -18.16 -6.73
CA ASP A 177 15.14 -19.28 -6.64
C ASP A 177 14.88 -19.65 -5.16
N LYS A 178 15.94 -19.66 -4.35
CA LYS A 178 15.86 -19.93 -2.91
C LYS A 178 15.06 -18.87 -2.17
N ALA A 179 15.25 -17.59 -2.49
CA ALA A 179 14.51 -16.50 -1.87
C ALA A 179 13.02 -16.55 -2.22
N VAL A 180 12.68 -16.79 -3.50
CA VAL A 180 11.28 -16.98 -3.94
C VAL A 180 10.65 -18.17 -3.22
N GLN A 181 11.35 -19.30 -3.11
CA GLN A 181 10.85 -20.47 -2.41
C GLN A 181 10.52 -20.16 -0.95
N ILE A 182 11.46 -19.57 -0.19
CA ILE A 182 11.24 -19.27 1.23
C ILE A 182 10.09 -18.27 1.41
N ILE A 183 9.97 -17.26 0.53
CA ILE A 183 8.84 -16.32 0.56
C ILE A 183 7.51 -17.04 0.35
N LYS A 184 7.42 -17.95 -0.64
CA LYS A 184 6.22 -18.77 -0.88
C LYS A 184 5.90 -19.66 0.32
N GLU A 185 6.91 -20.23 0.97
CA GLU A 185 6.74 -20.98 2.22
C GLU A 185 6.16 -20.11 3.34
N GLN A 186 6.62 -18.85 3.50
CA GLN A 186 6.07 -17.94 4.51
C GLN A 186 4.60 -17.61 4.24
N LEU A 187 4.23 -17.38 2.97
CA LEU A 187 2.85 -17.17 2.57
C LEU A 187 1.97 -18.39 2.90
N LYS A 188 2.48 -19.59 2.63
CA LYS A 188 1.79 -20.85 2.96
C LYS A 188 1.62 -21.02 4.48
N MET A 189 2.66 -20.78 5.26
CA MET A 189 2.59 -20.84 6.74
C MET A 189 1.50 -19.91 7.31
N MET A 190 1.31 -18.73 6.70
CA MET A 190 0.24 -17.81 7.11
C MET A 190 -1.16 -18.40 6.84
N VAL A 191 -1.34 -19.10 5.71
CA VAL A 191 -2.61 -19.78 5.36
C VAL A 191 -2.87 -20.98 6.27
N ASP A 192 -1.82 -21.73 6.60
CA ASP A 192 -1.89 -22.93 7.45
C ASP A 192 -2.05 -22.58 8.94
N GLY A 193 -2.06 -21.29 9.31
CA GLY A 193 -2.27 -20.83 10.68
C GLY A 193 -1.04 -20.96 11.58
N GLU A 194 0.15 -21.10 10.99
CA GLU A 194 1.43 -21.14 11.71
C GLU A 194 1.85 -19.74 12.19
N ILE A 195 0.97 -19.10 12.97
CA ILE A 195 1.13 -17.78 13.56
C ILE A 195 1.13 -17.95 15.07
N SER A 196 2.27 -17.66 15.70
CA SER A 196 2.43 -17.74 17.14
C SER A 196 1.73 -16.58 17.85
N ASP A 197 1.31 -16.80 19.09
CA ASP A 197 0.63 -15.77 19.87
C ASP A 197 1.56 -14.57 20.16
N LEU A 198 2.87 -14.83 20.24
CA LEU A 198 3.89 -13.77 20.36
C LEU A 198 3.93 -12.88 19.13
N GLU A 199 3.92 -13.44 17.91
CA GLU A 199 3.88 -12.65 16.67
C GLU A 199 2.61 -11.79 16.61
N ILE A 200 1.47 -12.32 17.07
CA ILE A 200 0.19 -11.58 17.14
C ILE A 200 0.32 -10.43 18.12
N GLN A 201 0.73 -10.71 19.36
CA GLN A 201 0.85 -9.68 20.42
C GLN A 201 1.82 -8.57 20.03
N GLN A 202 2.99 -8.90 19.48
CA GLN A 202 3.96 -7.91 19.02
C GLN A 202 3.42 -7.08 17.86
N THR A 203 2.65 -7.68 16.96
CA THR A 203 2.04 -6.97 15.83
C THR A 203 0.93 -6.02 16.29
N LYS A 204 0.07 -6.45 17.23
CA LYS A 204 -0.96 -5.58 17.84
C LYS A 204 -0.34 -4.37 18.52
N ALA A 205 0.68 -4.60 19.36
CA ALA A 205 1.41 -3.53 20.03
C ALA A 205 2.07 -2.55 19.02
N ALA A 206 2.71 -3.07 17.97
CA ALA A 206 3.39 -2.25 16.98
C ALA A 206 2.41 -1.41 16.14
N LEU A 207 1.29 -1.99 15.69
CA LEU A 207 0.25 -1.25 14.96
C LEU A 207 -0.45 -0.22 15.87
N GLY A 208 -0.80 -0.61 17.10
CA GLY A 208 -1.41 0.29 18.08
C GLY A 208 -0.54 1.53 18.33
N ASN A 209 0.77 1.33 18.53
CA ASN A 209 1.72 2.43 18.68
C ASN A 209 1.80 3.30 17.42
N GLN A 210 1.88 2.71 16.22
CA GLN A 210 1.91 3.48 14.97
C GLN A 210 0.67 4.37 14.77
N PHE A 211 -0.50 3.87 15.15
CA PHE A 211 -1.74 4.65 15.09
C PHE A 211 -1.74 5.80 16.11
N GLN A 212 -1.31 5.55 17.35
CA GLN A 212 -1.19 6.61 18.36
C GLN A 212 -0.19 7.69 17.91
N GLU A 213 1.00 7.31 17.46
CA GLU A 213 2.03 8.23 16.96
C GLU A 213 1.54 9.07 15.78
N SER A 214 0.73 8.48 14.89
CA SER A 214 0.16 9.21 13.75
C SER A 214 -0.77 10.34 14.22
N PHE A 215 -1.53 10.11 15.29
CA PHE A 215 -2.50 11.06 15.84
C PHE A 215 -1.86 12.18 16.68
N ASP A 216 -0.59 12.06 17.06
CA ASP A 216 0.16 13.13 17.73
C ASP A 216 0.51 14.29 16.79
N SER A 217 0.30 14.14 15.48
CA SER A 217 0.58 15.17 14.49
C SER A 217 -0.69 15.65 13.80
N ALA A 218 -0.79 16.97 13.57
CA ALA A 218 -1.88 17.54 12.79
C ALA A 218 -2.00 16.91 11.39
N ARG A 219 -0.86 16.61 10.76
CA ARG A 219 -0.82 15.95 9.45
C ARG A 219 -1.40 14.53 9.52
N GLY A 220 -1.01 13.73 10.50
CA GLY A 220 -1.52 12.36 10.62
C GLY A 220 -3.02 12.30 10.93
N LEU A 221 -3.54 13.25 11.72
CA LEU A 221 -5.00 13.41 11.91
C LEU A 221 -5.73 13.67 10.58
N ILE A 222 -5.16 14.56 9.76
CA ILE A 222 -5.71 14.89 8.44
C ILE A 222 -5.64 13.69 7.51
N ASP A 223 -4.46 13.07 7.37
CA ASP A 223 -4.24 11.96 6.46
C ASP A 223 -5.16 10.77 6.81
N PHE A 224 -5.33 10.48 8.10
CA PHE A 224 -6.22 9.42 8.57
C PHE A 224 -7.70 9.72 8.24
N ASN A 225 -8.18 10.94 8.52
CA ASN A 225 -9.55 11.31 8.20
C ASN A 225 -9.81 11.32 6.69
N TYR A 226 -8.87 11.85 5.92
CA TYR A 226 -8.93 11.91 4.46
C TYR A 226 -9.02 10.53 3.83
N LEU A 227 -8.20 9.58 4.28
CA LEU A 227 -8.27 8.19 3.81
C LEU A 227 -9.64 7.56 4.11
N GLY A 228 -10.21 7.81 5.29
CA GLY A 228 -11.53 7.32 5.64
C GLY A 228 -12.64 7.90 4.75
N GLN A 229 -12.61 9.21 4.51
CA GLN A 229 -13.57 9.89 3.62
C GLN A 229 -13.46 9.38 2.17
N LEU A 230 -12.23 9.30 1.64
CA LEU A 230 -11.99 8.87 0.26
C LEU A 230 -12.45 7.44 -0.01
N ASN A 231 -12.32 6.55 0.98
CA ASN A 231 -12.73 5.15 0.86
C ASN A 231 -14.15 4.88 1.38
N GLY A 232 -14.89 5.91 1.83
CA GLY A 232 -16.27 5.75 2.30
C GLY A 232 -16.41 4.99 3.63
N ASN A 233 -15.35 4.89 4.43
CA ASN A 233 -15.36 4.24 5.73
C ASN A 233 -14.54 5.06 6.75
N VAL A 234 -15.22 5.83 7.59
CA VAL A 234 -14.58 6.67 8.61
C VAL A 234 -14.62 5.93 9.95
N ARG A 235 -13.47 5.44 10.39
CA ARG A 235 -13.26 4.83 11.71
C ARG A 235 -12.57 5.86 12.61
N SER A 236 -12.81 5.83 13.91
CA SER A 236 -12.05 6.57 14.92
C SER A 236 -10.75 5.83 15.28
N LEU A 237 -9.81 6.52 15.94
CA LEU A 237 -8.60 5.89 16.47
C LEU A 237 -8.94 4.72 17.41
N THR A 238 -9.92 4.92 18.29
CA THR A 238 -10.35 3.89 19.25
C THR A 238 -10.94 2.68 18.54
N GLU A 239 -11.78 2.87 17.52
CA GLU A 239 -12.31 1.76 16.71
C GLU A 239 -11.21 1.01 15.96
N MET A 240 -10.20 1.72 15.44
CA MET A 240 -9.05 1.09 14.79
C MET A 240 -8.24 0.24 15.77
N ILE A 241 -7.87 0.79 16.93
CA ILE A 241 -7.08 0.08 17.93
C ILE A 241 -7.86 -1.10 18.49
N GLN A 242 -9.12 -0.91 18.87
CA GLN A 242 -9.96 -1.99 19.40
C GLN A 242 -10.18 -3.07 18.36
N GLY A 243 -10.48 -2.69 17.11
CA GLY A 243 -10.65 -3.66 16.04
C GLY A 243 -9.39 -4.48 15.76
N LEU A 244 -8.19 -3.91 15.91
CA LEU A 244 -6.94 -4.68 15.85
C LEU A 244 -6.78 -5.65 17.04
N GLU A 245 -7.16 -5.22 18.24
CA GLU A 245 -7.15 -6.09 19.43
C GLU A 245 -8.12 -7.26 19.30
N ASP A 246 -9.22 -7.08 18.58
CA ASP A 246 -10.24 -8.11 18.38
C ASP A 246 -9.88 -9.10 17.26
N VAL A 247 -8.93 -8.77 16.36
CA VAL A 247 -8.51 -9.68 15.29
C VAL A 247 -8.01 -11.01 15.85
N THR A 248 -8.56 -12.08 15.28
CA THR A 248 -8.27 -13.49 15.57
C THR A 248 -7.29 -14.08 14.56
N LYS A 249 -6.73 -15.25 14.90
CA LYS A 249 -5.81 -16.00 14.04
C LYS A 249 -6.53 -16.53 12.80
N GLU A 250 -7.75 -17.00 13.00
CA GLU A 250 -8.64 -17.54 11.99
C GLU A 250 -8.96 -16.48 10.92
N GLU A 251 -9.27 -15.24 11.31
CA GLU A 251 -9.50 -14.15 10.36
C GLU A 251 -8.24 -13.83 9.52
N MET A 252 -7.05 -13.87 10.12
CA MET A 252 -5.80 -13.72 9.37
C MET A 252 -5.58 -14.87 8.38
N MET A 253 -5.92 -16.10 8.76
CA MET A 253 -5.86 -17.26 7.85
C MET A 253 -6.84 -17.10 6.69
N ASP A 254 -8.05 -16.63 6.96
CA ASP A 254 -9.08 -16.40 5.93
C ASP A 254 -8.68 -15.29 4.96
N VAL A 255 -8.04 -14.22 5.44
CA VAL A 255 -7.35 -13.25 4.57
C VAL A 255 -6.27 -13.93 3.73
N GLY A 256 -5.42 -14.76 4.35
CA GLY A 256 -4.36 -15.47 3.65
C GLY A 256 -4.87 -16.31 2.47
N LYS A 257 -6.04 -16.95 2.60
CA LYS A 257 -6.68 -17.74 1.54
C LYS A 257 -7.14 -16.90 0.35
N LYS A 258 -7.38 -15.59 0.54
CA LYS A 258 -7.76 -14.67 -0.54
C LYS A 258 -6.54 -14.09 -1.26
N ILE A 259 -5.36 -14.12 -0.65
CA ILE A 259 -4.17 -13.50 -1.23
C ILE A 259 -3.64 -14.34 -2.39
N GLU A 260 -3.52 -13.72 -3.56
CA GLU A 260 -3.00 -14.34 -4.78
C GLU A 260 -1.67 -13.69 -5.18
N LEU A 261 -0.68 -14.51 -5.54
CA LEU A 261 0.56 -14.01 -6.15
C LEU A 261 0.28 -13.64 -7.60
N ASP A 262 0.56 -12.39 -7.98
CA ASP A 262 0.28 -11.87 -9.32
C ASP A 262 1.58 -11.76 -10.14
N THR A 263 2.58 -11.04 -9.62
CA THR A 263 3.80 -10.75 -10.38
C THR A 263 5.05 -10.88 -9.50
N ILE A 264 6.07 -11.57 -10.00
CA ILE A 264 7.44 -11.56 -9.47
C ILE A 264 8.28 -10.69 -10.40
N TYR A 265 8.84 -9.62 -9.85
CA TYR A 265 9.76 -8.74 -10.56
C TYR A 265 11.16 -8.89 -9.97
N PHE A 266 12.13 -9.21 -10.81
CA PHE A 266 13.53 -9.35 -10.41
C PHE A 266 14.44 -8.44 -11.24
N LEU A 267 15.08 -7.49 -10.55
CA LEU A 267 16.11 -6.64 -11.15
C LEU A 267 17.47 -7.18 -10.74
N ARG A 268 18.31 -7.60 -11.69
CA ARG A 268 19.64 -8.14 -11.44
C ARG A 268 20.76 -7.28 -12.02
N GLY A 269 21.98 -7.52 -11.54
CA GLY A 269 23.19 -6.93 -12.11
C GLY A 269 23.41 -7.41 -13.54
N LYS A 270 23.92 -6.54 -14.42
CA LYS A 270 24.29 -6.93 -15.79
C LYS A 270 25.35 -8.04 -15.77
N GLY A 271 25.09 -9.12 -16.51
CA GLY A 271 26.03 -10.24 -16.66
C GLY A 271 25.99 -11.28 -15.55
N GLU A 272 25.06 -11.19 -14.60
CA GLU A 272 24.81 -12.23 -13.61
C GLU A 272 23.88 -13.30 -14.20
N GLU A 273 24.25 -14.58 -14.11
CA GLU A 273 23.35 -15.69 -14.47
C GLU A 273 22.25 -15.87 -13.40
N LYS A 274 21.20 -16.63 -13.73
CA LYS A 274 20.09 -16.92 -12.81
C LYS A 274 20.33 -18.28 -12.15
#